data_AF-A0A972G8X9-F1
#
_entry.id   AF-A0A972G8X9-F1
#
_cell.length_a   1.000
_cell.length_b   1.000
_cell.length_c   1.000
_cell.angle_alpha   90.00
_cell.angle_beta   90.00
_cell.angle_gamma   90.00
#
_symmetry.space_group_name_H-M   'P 1'
#
loop_
_entity.id
_entity.type
_entity.pdbx_description
1 polymer ?
#
loop_
_entity_poly.entity_id
_entity_poly.type
_entity_poly.pdbx_seq_one_letter_code
_entity_poly.pdbx_strand_id
1 'polypeptide(L)'
;MMERPELATMTLAEEFRRWYWLKEELIDYCRSKGIKTTGGKFTIADRIAHYLSTGQTAYPGDKASPKTTSMFNWVTEPLSLDTVITDSYRNGPNMRRFMIEQVGPRFRFSIAFMDWMQHNVGKTLRDAIAEWHRLEAQKRDPNYQSVIPPHNQYNRYTREFLADNPDKTIKDARRYWKLKRALPGETVYARSDLALTEE
;
A
#
# COMPACT_ATOMS: atom_id res chain seq x y z
N MET A 1 24.81 -18.16 -5.01
CA MET A 1 24.17 -16.84 -5.25
C MET A 1 24.49 -15.94 -4.06
N MET A 2 24.46 -14.60 -4.15
CA MET A 2 24.58 -13.74 -2.96
C MET A 2 23.28 -13.83 -2.15
N GLU A 3 23.34 -14.31 -0.93
CA GLU A 3 22.20 -14.32 -0.01
C GLU A 3 21.80 -12.88 0.33
N ARG A 4 20.49 -12.63 0.47
CA ARG A 4 19.99 -11.32 0.87
C ARG A 4 20.55 -10.98 2.26
N PRO A 5 21.25 -9.85 2.44
CA PRO A 5 21.85 -9.49 3.71
C PRO A 5 20.78 -9.20 4.77
N GLU A 6 21.16 -9.33 6.03
CA GLU A 6 20.34 -8.86 7.14
C GLU A 6 20.35 -7.34 7.21
N LEU A 7 19.19 -6.72 7.43
CA LEU A 7 19.09 -5.26 7.53
C LEU A 7 19.98 -4.69 8.65
N ALA A 8 20.19 -5.46 9.72
CA ALA A 8 21.01 -5.08 10.86
C ALA A 8 22.50 -4.88 10.52
N THR A 9 23.00 -5.56 9.49
CA THR A 9 24.41 -5.48 9.06
C THR A 9 24.65 -4.40 8.01
N MET A 10 23.58 -3.79 7.48
CA MET A 10 23.68 -2.74 6.48
C MET A 10 24.27 -1.45 7.07
N THR A 11 25.27 -0.93 6.38
CA THR A 11 25.96 0.34 6.73
C THR A 11 25.82 1.39 5.64
N LEU A 12 25.60 0.98 4.38
CA LEU A 12 25.49 1.88 3.23
C LEU A 12 24.05 2.01 2.75
N ALA A 13 23.58 3.24 2.61
CA ALA A 13 22.22 3.54 2.15
C ALA A 13 21.97 3.07 0.70
N GLU A 14 22.98 3.18 -0.16
CA GLU A 14 22.89 2.72 -1.56
C GLU A 14 22.69 1.21 -1.63
N GLU A 15 23.45 0.44 -0.84
CA GLU A 15 23.30 -1.01 -0.74
C GLU A 15 21.93 -1.38 -0.19
N PHE A 16 21.49 -0.74 0.90
CA PHE A 16 20.16 -0.93 1.47
C PHE A 16 19.03 -0.76 0.43
N ARG A 17 19.13 0.26 -0.43
CA ARG A 17 18.12 0.55 -1.47
C ARG A 17 18.08 -0.47 -2.60
N ARG A 18 19.13 -1.29 -2.77
CA ARG A 18 19.14 -2.37 -3.75
C ARG A 18 18.28 -3.55 -3.32
N TRP A 19 17.92 -3.66 -2.05
CA TRP A 19 17.21 -4.84 -1.55
C TRP A 19 15.73 -4.56 -1.31
N TYR A 20 14.90 -5.58 -1.57
CA TYR A 20 13.50 -5.55 -1.16
C TYR A 20 13.39 -5.92 0.31
N TRP A 21 12.73 -5.05 1.08
CA TRP A 21 12.44 -5.25 2.50
C TRP A 21 10.95 -5.41 2.73
N LEU A 22 10.55 -6.26 3.67
CA LEU A 22 9.20 -6.29 4.22
C LEU A 22 9.00 -5.10 5.16
N LYS A 23 7.74 -4.66 5.32
CA LYS A 23 7.46 -3.49 6.17
C LYS A 23 7.81 -3.79 7.64
N GLU A 24 7.57 -5.02 8.05
CA GLU A 24 7.87 -5.55 9.38
C GLU A 24 9.37 -5.46 9.67
N GLU A 25 10.22 -5.92 8.74
CA GLU A 25 11.68 -5.84 8.85
C GLU A 25 12.16 -4.38 9.02
N LEU A 26 11.61 -3.46 8.22
CA LEU A 26 11.94 -2.03 8.33
C LEU A 26 11.52 -1.45 9.68
N ILE A 27 10.34 -1.84 10.18
CA ILE A 27 9.83 -1.38 11.48
C ILE A 27 10.72 -1.88 12.61
N ASP A 28 11.12 -3.14 12.60
CA ASP A 28 11.93 -3.74 13.65
C ASP A 28 13.33 -3.12 13.68
N TYR A 29 13.94 -2.88 12.52
CA TYR A 29 15.19 -2.12 12.43
C TYR A 29 15.03 -0.71 13.00
N CYS A 30 13.97 0.01 12.60
CA CYS A 30 13.72 1.36 13.10
C CYS A 30 13.61 1.40 14.63
N ARG A 31 12.88 0.45 15.24
CA ARG A 31 12.76 0.32 16.70
C ARG A 31 14.12 0.14 17.37
N SER A 32 15.00 -0.68 16.80
CA SER A 32 16.34 -0.93 17.36
C SER A 32 17.26 0.31 17.32
N LYS A 33 16.99 1.27 16.43
CA LYS A 33 17.80 2.48 16.23
C LYS A 33 17.13 3.77 16.73
N GLY A 34 15.94 3.69 17.31
CA GLY A 34 15.17 4.88 17.70
C GLY A 34 14.66 5.73 16.53
N ILE A 35 14.50 5.12 15.35
CA ILE A 35 13.93 5.77 14.16
C ILE A 35 12.40 5.68 14.21
N LYS A 36 11.72 6.74 13.76
CA LYS A 36 10.26 6.79 13.71
C LYS A 36 9.68 5.75 12.74
N THR A 37 8.69 5.00 13.20
CA THR A 37 8.06 3.87 12.46
C THR A 37 6.74 4.22 11.77
N THR A 38 6.18 5.41 12.00
CA THR A 38 4.86 5.79 11.47
C THR A 38 4.92 6.11 9.96
N GLY A 39 3.98 5.59 9.18
CA GLY A 39 3.83 5.92 7.75
C GLY A 39 3.80 4.71 6.83
N GLY A 40 3.91 5.00 5.53
CA GLY A 40 4.00 3.99 4.47
C GLY A 40 5.37 3.31 4.44
N LYS A 41 5.45 2.16 3.77
CA LYS A 41 6.69 1.37 3.62
C LYS A 41 7.86 2.22 3.09
N PHE A 42 7.64 3.00 2.05
CA PHE A 42 8.69 3.82 1.42
C PHE A 42 9.16 4.95 2.33
N THR A 43 8.26 5.61 3.06
CA THR A 43 8.65 6.61 4.06
C THR A 43 9.57 6.01 5.13
N ILE A 44 9.25 4.81 5.64
CA ILE A 44 10.10 4.13 6.62
C ILE A 44 11.46 3.79 6.00
N ALA A 45 11.48 3.28 4.76
CA ALA A 45 12.71 3.00 4.04
C ALA A 45 13.57 4.26 3.82
N ASP A 46 12.96 5.40 3.49
CA ASP A 46 13.69 6.67 3.32
C ASP A 46 14.32 7.17 4.63
N ARG A 47 13.63 6.98 5.77
CA ARG A 47 14.21 7.28 7.08
C ARG A 47 15.42 6.40 7.38
N ILE A 48 15.34 5.10 7.07
CA ILE A 48 16.48 4.17 7.25
C ILE A 48 17.63 4.57 6.35
N ALA A 49 17.39 4.85 5.07
CA ALA A 49 18.42 5.30 4.15
C ALA A 49 19.08 6.62 4.60
N HIS A 50 18.29 7.56 5.14
CA HIS A 50 18.81 8.79 5.72
C HIS A 50 19.69 8.51 6.95
N TYR A 51 19.24 7.66 7.86
CA TYR A 51 20.01 7.25 9.03
C TYR A 51 21.32 6.56 8.64
N LEU A 52 21.30 5.63 7.67
CA LEU A 52 22.50 4.98 7.16
C LEU A 52 23.49 5.98 6.55
N SER A 53 23.00 7.05 5.93
CA SER A 53 23.86 8.06 5.29
C SER A 53 24.43 9.10 6.27
N THR A 54 23.74 9.39 7.37
CA THR A 54 24.03 10.57 8.22
C THR A 54 24.19 10.26 9.70
N GLY A 55 23.77 9.08 10.15
CA GLY A 55 23.62 8.74 11.57
C GLY A 55 22.42 9.42 12.26
N GLN A 56 21.65 10.24 11.56
CA GLN A 56 20.56 11.02 12.16
C GLN A 56 19.21 10.29 12.07
N THR A 57 18.48 10.26 13.18
CA THR A 57 17.13 9.66 13.25
C THR A 57 16.02 10.63 12.84
N ALA A 58 16.31 11.93 12.89
CA ALA A 58 15.40 13.00 12.47
C ALA A 58 15.44 13.16 10.95
N TYR A 59 14.43 12.64 10.26
CA TYR A 59 14.34 12.70 8.81
C TYR A 59 13.75 14.04 8.33
N PRO A 60 14.45 14.83 7.49
CA PRO A 60 13.96 16.13 7.01
C PRO A 60 12.65 16.06 6.21
N GLY A 61 12.34 14.91 5.60
CA GLY A 61 11.11 14.70 4.85
C GLY A 61 9.87 14.44 5.72
N ASP A 62 10.03 14.34 7.05
CA ASP A 62 8.90 14.19 7.96
C ASP A 62 8.12 15.49 8.06
N LYS A 63 6.89 15.46 7.55
CA LYS A 63 5.92 16.54 7.76
C LYS A 63 5.11 16.27 9.02
N ALA A 64 4.77 17.33 9.74
CA ALA A 64 3.76 17.24 10.79
C ALA A 64 2.43 16.79 10.14
N SER A 65 1.83 15.74 10.68
CA SER A 65 0.48 15.36 10.27
C SER A 65 -0.48 16.50 10.62
N PRO A 66 -1.43 16.85 9.74
CA PRO A 66 -2.50 17.77 10.09
C PRO A 66 -3.20 17.28 11.36
N LYS A 67 -3.48 18.18 12.29
CA LYS A 67 -4.32 17.84 13.45
C LYS A 67 -5.74 17.61 12.93
N THR A 68 -6.29 16.43 13.20
CA THR A 68 -7.72 16.15 12.97
C THR A 68 -8.54 17.05 13.87
N THR A 69 -9.50 17.75 13.29
CA THR A 69 -10.37 18.72 13.99
C THR A 69 -11.72 18.13 14.37
N SER A 70 -12.20 17.14 13.61
CA SER A 70 -13.47 16.47 13.88
C SER A 70 -13.41 15.58 15.12
N MET A 71 -14.43 15.71 15.98
CA MET A 71 -14.70 14.80 17.10
C MET A 71 -15.54 13.58 16.72
N PHE A 72 -16.04 13.50 15.48
CA PHE A 72 -16.89 12.38 15.04
C PHE A 72 -16.13 11.04 15.10
N ASN A 73 -16.70 10.08 15.83
CA ASN A 73 -16.12 8.76 16.02
C ASN A 73 -16.67 7.75 15.00
N TRP A 74 -15.95 7.62 13.87
CA TRP A 74 -16.29 6.69 12.79
C TRP A 74 -16.37 5.21 13.19
N VAL A 75 -15.86 4.83 14.36
CA VAL A 75 -15.89 3.44 14.84
C VAL A 75 -17.23 3.09 15.47
N THR A 76 -17.85 4.01 16.20
CA THR A 76 -19.02 3.73 17.05
C THR A 76 -20.25 4.54 16.69
N GLU A 77 -20.09 5.73 16.10
CA GLU A 77 -21.22 6.59 15.75
C GLU A 77 -22.11 5.93 14.67
N PRO A 78 -23.44 6.08 14.77
CA PRO A 78 -24.34 5.61 13.74
C PRO A 78 -24.12 6.40 12.44
N LEU A 79 -24.15 5.69 11.32
CA LEU A 79 -23.98 6.28 9.99
C LEU A 79 -25.33 6.38 9.29
N SER A 80 -25.59 7.51 8.65
CA SER A 80 -26.75 7.75 7.80
C SER A 80 -26.31 8.29 6.45
N LEU A 81 -27.24 8.38 5.49
CA LEU A 81 -26.97 8.97 4.17
C LEU A 81 -26.48 10.41 4.27
N ASP A 82 -26.88 11.14 5.31
CA ASP A 82 -26.57 12.55 5.50
C ASP A 82 -25.35 12.76 6.42
N THR A 83 -24.72 11.68 6.91
CA THR A 83 -23.45 11.77 7.64
C THR A 83 -22.39 12.41 6.74
N VAL A 84 -21.80 13.50 7.23
CA VAL A 84 -20.73 14.22 6.53
C VAL A 84 -19.39 13.53 6.74
N ILE A 85 -18.65 13.34 5.66
CA ILE A 85 -17.28 12.84 5.67
C ILE A 85 -16.40 13.89 6.35
N THR A 86 -15.75 13.52 7.44
CA THR A 86 -14.89 14.42 8.22
C THR A 86 -13.41 14.11 8.00
N ASP A 87 -12.54 15.02 8.44
CA ASP A 87 -11.08 14.82 8.42
C ASP A 87 -10.61 13.69 9.36
N SER A 88 -11.49 13.19 10.25
CA SER A 88 -11.28 12.02 11.09
C SER A 88 -11.70 10.69 10.43
N TYR A 89 -12.12 10.70 9.16
CA TYR A 89 -12.60 9.50 8.44
C TYR A 89 -11.60 8.34 8.48
N ARG A 90 -12.13 7.13 8.73
CA ARG A 90 -11.39 5.87 8.70
C ARG A 90 -12.22 4.80 8.00
N ASN A 91 -11.58 4.06 7.10
CA ASN A 91 -12.11 2.78 6.64
C ASN A 91 -12.12 1.81 7.83
N GLY A 92 -13.25 1.19 8.12
CA GLY A 92 -13.38 0.28 9.26
C GLY A 92 -14.64 -0.59 9.18
N PRO A 93 -14.86 -1.48 10.16
CA PRO A 93 -16.03 -2.36 10.19
C PRO A 93 -17.36 -1.62 10.17
N ASN A 94 -17.48 -0.49 10.89
CA ASN A 94 -18.70 0.32 10.93
C ASN A 94 -19.07 0.85 9.53
N MET A 95 -18.12 1.54 8.87
CA MET A 95 -18.28 2.01 7.50
C MET A 95 -18.54 0.88 6.50
N ARG A 96 -17.86 -0.26 6.65
CA ARG A 96 -18.09 -1.44 5.81
C ARG A 96 -19.53 -1.96 5.93
N ARG A 97 -20.03 -2.10 7.16
CA ARG A 97 -21.40 -2.55 7.44
C ARG A 97 -22.41 -1.59 6.79
N PHE A 98 -22.27 -0.30 7.04
CA PHE A 98 -23.10 0.72 6.41
C PHE A 98 -23.11 0.60 4.88
N MET A 99 -21.94 0.53 4.24
CA MET A 99 -21.89 0.38 2.77
C MET A 99 -22.52 -0.93 2.30
N ILE A 100 -22.33 -2.05 3.00
CA ILE A 100 -22.98 -3.32 2.64
C ILE A 100 -24.50 -3.21 2.73
N GLU A 101 -25.04 -2.52 3.73
CA GLU A 101 -26.48 -2.27 3.86
C GLU A 101 -27.02 -1.42 2.69
N GLN A 102 -26.25 -0.43 2.24
CA GLN A 102 -26.68 0.50 1.19
C GLN A 102 -26.49 -0.04 -0.24
N VAL A 103 -25.37 -0.72 -0.53
CA VAL A 103 -25.00 -1.14 -1.88
C VAL A 103 -24.86 -2.66 -2.05
N GLY A 104 -25.05 -3.42 -0.98
CA GLY A 104 -25.09 -4.87 -0.97
C GLY A 104 -23.75 -5.56 -0.61
N PRO A 105 -23.79 -6.91 -0.47
CA PRO A 105 -22.68 -7.72 0.06
C PRO A 105 -21.43 -7.74 -0.83
N ARG A 106 -21.54 -7.24 -2.07
CA ARG A 106 -20.40 -7.15 -3.01
C ARG A 106 -19.49 -5.96 -2.72
N PHE A 107 -19.84 -5.08 -1.78
CA PHE A 107 -19.04 -3.92 -1.43
C PHE A 107 -17.60 -4.29 -1.05
N ARG A 108 -16.64 -3.60 -1.69
CA ARG A 108 -15.22 -3.66 -1.34
C ARG A 108 -14.63 -2.25 -1.38
N PHE A 109 -13.78 -1.94 -0.41
CA PHE A 109 -12.93 -0.75 -0.47
C PHE A 109 -11.92 -0.91 -1.61
N SER A 110 -12.14 -0.18 -2.70
CA SER A 110 -11.17 -0.05 -3.78
C SER A 110 -10.22 1.11 -3.47
N ILE A 111 -9.02 1.10 -4.08
CA ILE A 111 -8.05 2.20 -3.92
C ILE A 111 -8.68 3.52 -4.36
N ALA A 112 -9.36 3.54 -5.52
CA ALA A 112 -10.04 4.74 -6.03
C ALA A 112 -11.13 5.25 -5.10
N PHE A 113 -11.93 4.36 -4.50
CA PHE A 113 -12.96 4.76 -3.55
C PHE A 113 -12.36 5.32 -2.25
N MET A 114 -11.33 4.66 -1.71
CA MET A 114 -10.64 5.14 -0.51
C MET A 114 -9.96 6.50 -0.73
N ASP A 115 -9.36 6.69 -1.90
CA ASP A 115 -8.75 7.95 -2.32
C ASP A 115 -9.80 9.06 -2.45
N TRP A 116 -10.95 8.77 -3.08
CA TRP A 116 -12.06 9.70 -3.15
C TRP A 116 -12.55 10.12 -1.76
N MET A 117 -12.74 9.17 -0.84
CA MET A 117 -13.18 9.48 0.53
C MET A 117 -12.21 10.43 1.24
N GLN A 118 -10.90 10.29 1.02
CA GLN A 118 -9.88 11.14 1.66
C GLN A 118 -9.87 12.57 1.11
N HIS A 119 -10.22 12.78 -0.16
CA HIS A 119 -10.21 14.09 -0.81
C HIS A 119 -11.57 14.80 -0.81
N ASN A 120 -12.61 14.17 -0.27
CA ASN A 120 -13.98 14.70 -0.29
C ASN A 120 -14.55 14.92 1.12
N VAL A 121 -13.71 15.41 2.05
CA VAL A 121 -14.17 15.94 3.34
C VAL A 121 -15.22 17.04 3.09
N GLY A 122 -16.33 16.98 3.82
CA GLY A 122 -17.50 17.86 3.65
C GLY A 122 -18.61 17.28 2.77
N LYS A 123 -18.36 16.23 1.99
CA LYS A 123 -19.42 15.50 1.27
C LYS A 123 -20.15 14.52 2.19
N THR A 124 -21.31 14.04 1.76
CA THR A 124 -22.13 13.10 2.52
C THR A 124 -21.84 11.64 2.17
N LEU A 125 -22.30 10.70 3.00
CA LEU A 125 -22.25 9.28 2.65
C LEU A 125 -23.16 8.91 1.47
N ARG A 126 -24.21 9.70 1.19
CA ARG A 126 -24.99 9.62 -0.05
C ARG A 126 -24.10 9.87 -1.28
N ASP A 127 -23.25 10.89 -1.22
CA ASP A 127 -22.29 11.18 -2.30
C ASP A 127 -21.28 10.03 -2.46
N ALA A 128 -20.83 9.44 -1.35
CA ALA A 128 -19.94 8.28 -1.37
C ALA A 128 -20.59 7.08 -2.06
N ILE A 129 -21.88 6.82 -1.82
CA ILE A 129 -22.61 5.74 -2.48
C ILE A 129 -22.73 6.01 -3.99
N ALA A 130 -23.08 7.23 -4.37
CA ALA A 130 -23.14 7.63 -5.78
C ALA A 130 -21.78 7.45 -6.48
N GLU A 131 -20.70 7.85 -5.82
CA GLU A 131 -19.34 7.66 -6.32
C GLU A 131 -18.98 6.17 -6.44
N TRP A 132 -19.35 5.36 -5.45
CA TRP A 132 -19.12 3.92 -5.51
C TRP A 132 -19.79 3.31 -6.74
N HIS A 133 -21.05 3.66 -7.02
CA HIS A 133 -21.73 3.20 -8.23
C HIS A 133 -21.04 3.66 -9.51
N ARG A 134 -20.55 4.91 -9.55
CA ARG A 134 -19.78 5.44 -10.68
C ARG A 134 -18.50 4.62 -10.93
N LEU A 135 -17.75 4.30 -9.86
CA LEU A 135 -16.54 3.49 -9.92
C LEU A 135 -16.84 2.04 -10.33
N GLU A 136 -17.93 1.44 -9.85
CA GLU A 136 -18.33 0.10 -10.26
C GLU A 136 -18.79 0.05 -11.72
N ALA A 137 -19.45 1.11 -12.21
CA ALA A 137 -19.82 1.22 -13.62
C ALA A 137 -18.58 1.29 -14.52
N GLN A 138 -17.55 2.05 -14.13
CA GLN A 138 -16.28 2.13 -14.87
C GLN A 138 -15.58 0.79 -14.99
N LYS A 139 -15.62 -0.04 -13.94
CA LYS A 139 -15.03 -1.39 -13.97
C LYS A 139 -15.66 -2.34 -14.99
N ARG A 140 -16.83 -2.00 -15.54
CA ARG A 140 -17.50 -2.79 -16.58
C ARG A 140 -16.96 -2.49 -17.97
N ASP A 141 -16.22 -1.40 -18.15
CA ASP A 141 -15.51 -1.13 -19.40
C ASP A 141 -14.43 -2.21 -19.60
N PRO A 142 -14.42 -2.94 -20.74
CA PRO A 142 -13.39 -3.93 -21.02
C PRO A 142 -11.98 -3.34 -21.06
N ASN A 143 -11.84 -2.03 -21.28
CA ASN A 143 -10.56 -1.32 -21.28
C ASN A 143 -10.19 -0.77 -19.90
N TYR A 144 -11.03 -0.92 -18.88
CA TYR A 144 -10.75 -0.43 -17.55
C TYR A 144 -9.53 -1.14 -16.96
N GLN A 145 -8.58 -0.33 -16.49
CA GLN A 145 -7.42 -0.82 -15.76
C GLN A 145 -7.22 -0.01 -14.48
N SER A 146 -7.23 -0.69 -13.34
CA SER A 146 -6.98 0.00 -12.06
C SER A 146 -5.54 0.51 -12.00
N VAL A 147 -5.39 1.75 -11.53
CA VAL A 147 -4.07 2.29 -11.18
C VAL A 147 -3.53 1.53 -9.97
N ILE A 148 -2.31 1.00 -10.09
CA ILE A 148 -1.58 0.37 -8.98
C ILE A 148 -0.53 1.37 -8.50
N PRO A 149 -0.65 1.91 -7.28
CA PRO A 149 0.33 2.84 -6.74
C PRO A 149 1.76 2.24 -6.71
N PRO A 150 2.82 3.04 -6.90
CA PRO A 150 4.20 2.55 -6.95
C PRO A 150 4.64 1.71 -5.74
N HIS A 151 4.10 2.01 -4.56
CA HIS A 151 4.41 1.27 -3.33
C HIS A 151 3.81 -0.14 -3.29
N ASN A 152 2.84 -0.48 -4.15
CA ASN A 152 2.25 -1.80 -4.26
C ASN A 152 3.04 -2.69 -5.24
N GLN A 153 4.33 -2.86 -4.94
CA GLN A 153 5.32 -3.56 -5.78
C GLN A 153 4.86 -4.97 -6.19
N TYR A 154 4.36 -5.77 -5.24
CA TYR A 154 3.85 -7.13 -5.51
C TYR A 154 2.66 -7.14 -6.50
N ASN A 155 1.71 -6.21 -6.34
CA ASN A 155 0.55 -6.16 -7.24
C ASN A 155 0.96 -5.71 -8.64
N ARG A 156 1.94 -4.80 -8.75
CA ARG A 156 2.53 -4.39 -10.03
C ARG A 156 3.20 -5.58 -10.71
N TYR A 157 4.11 -6.26 -10.00
CA TYR A 157 4.79 -7.47 -10.47
C TYR A 157 3.80 -8.53 -10.95
N THR A 158 2.78 -8.83 -10.13
CA THR A 158 1.77 -9.85 -10.45
C THR A 158 0.98 -9.50 -11.72
N ARG A 159 0.60 -8.23 -11.90
CA ARG A 159 -0.14 -7.79 -13.08
C ARG A 159 0.70 -7.91 -14.35
N GLU A 160 1.96 -7.47 -14.30
CA GLU A 160 2.89 -7.57 -15.42
C GLU A 160 3.22 -9.03 -15.75
N PHE A 161 3.49 -9.85 -14.74
CA PHE A 161 3.75 -11.29 -14.88
C PHE A 161 2.60 -12.02 -15.57
N LEU A 162 1.35 -11.84 -15.10
CA LEU A 162 0.19 -12.54 -15.67
C LEU A 162 -0.18 -12.03 -17.06
N ALA A 163 0.10 -10.76 -17.37
CA ALA A 163 -0.12 -10.21 -18.70
C ALA A 163 0.83 -10.81 -19.75
N ASP A 164 2.10 -11.06 -19.38
CA ASP A 164 3.09 -11.67 -20.28
C ASP A 164 3.01 -13.21 -20.31
N ASN A 165 2.33 -13.84 -19.34
CA ASN A 165 2.25 -15.30 -19.19
C ASN A 165 0.80 -15.77 -18.98
N PRO A 166 -0.03 -15.81 -20.05
CA PRO A 166 -1.45 -16.15 -19.95
C PRO A 166 -1.73 -17.61 -19.53
N ASP A 167 -0.74 -18.50 -19.66
CA ASP A 167 -0.79 -19.90 -19.21
C ASP A 167 -0.45 -20.07 -17.71
N LYS A 168 0.06 -19.03 -17.06
CA LYS A 168 0.50 -19.08 -15.65
C LYS A 168 -0.60 -18.62 -14.70
N THR A 169 -0.47 -19.07 -13.45
CA THR A 169 -1.42 -18.77 -12.38
C THR A 169 -0.88 -17.74 -11.39
N ILE A 170 -1.75 -17.23 -10.53
CA ILE A 170 -1.34 -16.39 -9.39
C ILE A 170 -0.37 -17.15 -8.46
N LYS A 171 -0.44 -18.49 -8.38
CA LYS A 171 0.52 -19.28 -7.59
C LYS A 171 1.92 -19.18 -8.18
N ASP A 172 2.04 -19.22 -9.51
CA ASP A 172 3.32 -19.03 -10.20
C ASP A 172 3.87 -17.63 -9.99
N ALA A 173 3.02 -16.60 -10.13
CA ALA A 173 3.42 -15.22 -9.86
C ALA A 173 3.98 -15.05 -8.43
N ARG A 174 3.36 -15.69 -7.43
CA ARG A 174 3.84 -15.69 -6.04
C ARG A 174 5.19 -16.38 -5.88
N ARG A 175 5.39 -17.52 -6.56
CA ARG A 175 6.65 -18.26 -6.56
C ARG A 175 7.77 -17.39 -7.13
N TYR A 176 7.60 -16.85 -8.33
CA TYR A 176 8.63 -16.02 -8.96
C TYR A 176 8.84 -14.70 -8.23
N TRP A 177 7.79 -14.10 -7.66
CA TRP A 177 7.94 -12.96 -6.77
C TRP A 177 8.82 -13.26 -5.55
N LYS A 178 8.64 -14.44 -4.92
CA LYS A 178 9.46 -14.88 -3.78
C LYS A 178 10.94 -14.96 -4.15
N LEU A 179 11.26 -15.47 -5.34
CA LEU A 179 12.62 -15.55 -5.86
C LEU A 179 13.17 -14.16 -6.24
N LYS A 180 12.39 -13.37 -6.99
CA LYS A 180 12.77 -12.04 -7.46
C LYS A 180 13.14 -11.10 -6.30
N ARG A 181 12.33 -11.06 -5.25
CA ARG A 181 12.54 -10.17 -4.10
C ARG A 181 13.73 -10.59 -3.22
N ALA A 182 14.29 -11.78 -3.44
CA ALA A 182 15.51 -12.24 -2.78
C ALA A 182 16.78 -11.84 -3.56
N LEU A 183 16.64 -11.18 -4.71
CA LEU A 183 17.75 -10.64 -5.50
C LEU A 183 17.87 -9.12 -5.32
N PRO A 184 19.09 -8.55 -5.46
CA PRO A 184 19.25 -7.11 -5.46
C PRO A 184 18.76 -6.51 -6.78
N GLY A 185 18.14 -5.33 -6.71
CA GLY A 185 17.69 -4.54 -7.85
C GLY A 185 16.19 -4.23 -7.79
N GLU A 186 15.66 -3.79 -8.93
CA GLU A 186 14.25 -3.47 -9.04
C GLU A 186 13.38 -4.73 -9.00
N THR A 187 12.25 -4.64 -8.30
CA THR A 187 11.27 -5.73 -8.21
C THR A 187 10.18 -5.61 -9.29
N VAL A 188 10.57 -5.19 -10.49
CA VAL A 188 9.72 -5.15 -11.68
C VAL A 188 9.82 -6.50 -12.39
N TYR A 189 8.72 -6.94 -13.02
CA TYR A 189 8.73 -8.21 -13.72
C TYR A 189 9.65 -8.15 -14.95
N ALA A 190 10.43 -9.22 -15.16
CA ALA A 190 11.17 -9.44 -16.39
C ALA A 190 11.05 -10.91 -16.81
N ARG A 191 11.06 -11.19 -18.13
CA ARG A 191 10.99 -12.57 -18.66
C ARG A 191 12.09 -13.47 -18.12
N SER A 192 13.27 -12.91 -17.84
CA SER A 192 14.39 -13.62 -17.20
C SER A 192 14.04 -14.20 -15.84
N ASP A 193 13.03 -13.67 -15.14
CA ASP A 193 12.61 -14.18 -13.84
C ASP A 193 12.10 -15.62 -13.94
N LEU A 194 11.63 -16.08 -15.10
CA LEU A 194 11.20 -17.48 -15.32
C LEU A 194 12.35 -18.49 -15.24
N ALA A 195 13.59 -18.03 -15.36
CA ALA A 195 14.78 -18.86 -15.17
C ALA A 195 15.20 -18.98 -13.70
N LEU A 196 14.54 -18.26 -12.77
CA LEU A 196 14.84 -18.35 -11.34
C LEU A 196 14.38 -19.70 -10.78
N THR A 197 15.27 -20.35 -10.04
CA THR A 197 15.01 -21.63 -9.36
C THR A 197 15.10 -21.44 -7.85
N GLU A 198 14.31 -22.21 -7.10
CA GLU A 198 14.56 -22.41 -5.67
C GLU A 198 15.82 -23.29 -5.56
N GLU A 199 16.83 -22.85 -4.79
CA GLU A 199 17.95 -23.71 -4.37
C GLU A 199 17.45 -24.72 -3.32
#